data_AF-A0A0B7NFK1-F1
#
_entry.id   AF-A0A0B7NFK1-F1
#
_cell.length_a   1.000
_cell.length_b   1.000
_cell.length_c   1.000
_cell.angle_alpha   90.00
_cell.angle_beta   90.00
_cell.angle_gamma   90.00
#
_symmetry.space_group_name_H-M   'P 1'
#
loop_
_entity.id
_entity.type
_entity.pdbx_description
1 polymer ?
#
loop_
_entity_poly.entity_id
_entity_poly.type
_entity_poly.pdbx_seq_one_letter_code
_entity_poly.pdbx_strand_id
1 'polypeptide(L)'
;MKISCSICLEDMTVDSEVVSLSVCGHIFDSECITQCLMSTGKCPLCNEPTSRCHPAFKRVYFSVSSEVDPESQALIEALAETGSIKEEISKIQKEYDDLAIQLTVARDELNHATKAKNRTESELKRTYTEKSMNAMQKTRLAEELQDIKFKIREENDKMTQKLIAKQKSIDLLTRNLEKSNNRIKFLKVEIEGYKQRAKESAPGAYRRTFLDRSYESRYNDLSKDHKTLKDKMEKLEKKFIELTIASVDATPPPSKAEAKVFRVQQLEKQLEWSKSNEHNLLKEILKLKQASPSTASSSRTPVDEGSESEQND
;
A
#
# COMPACT_ATOMS: atom_id res chain seq x y z
N MET A 1 91.60 -15.57 11.88
CA MET A 1 92.21 -15.31 13.21
C MET A 1 92.70 -16.65 13.74
N LYS A 2 93.94 -16.74 14.21
CA LYS A 2 94.44 -17.92 14.93
C LYS A 2 94.35 -17.64 16.44
N ILE A 3 93.86 -18.60 17.20
CA ILE A 3 93.79 -18.53 18.66
C ILE A 3 94.81 -19.53 19.19
N SER A 4 95.67 -19.12 20.12
CA SER A 4 96.74 -19.95 20.68
C SER A 4 96.66 -19.95 22.20
N CYS A 5 96.98 -21.06 22.86
CA CYS A 5 96.99 -21.13 24.32
C CYS A 5 98.21 -20.40 24.88
N SER A 6 98.01 -19.46 25.80
CA SER A 6 99.13 -18.70 26.38
C SER A 6 99.95 -19.47 27.42
N ILE A 7 99.62 -20.74 27.70
CA ILE A 7 100.34 -21.60 28.65
C ILE A 7 101.33 -22.50 27.89
N CYS A 8 100.86 -23.29 26.92
CA CYS A 8 101.71 -24.15 26.09
C CYS A 8 102.23 -23.46 24.82
N LEU A 9 101.67 -22.29 24.45
CA LEU A 9 101.98 -21.53 23.24
C LEU A 9 101.62 -22.25 21.93
N GLU A 10 100.81 -23.31 21.98
CA GLU A 10 100.33 -24.03 20.80
C GLU A 10 99.07 -23.39 20.21
N ASP A 11 98.92 -23.48 18.88
CA ASP A 11 97.72 -23.04 18.15
C ASP A 11 96.54 -23.97 18.50
N MET A 12 95.42 -23.41 18.94
CA MET A 12 94.20 -24.17 19.22
C MET A 12 93.56 -24.63 17.91
N THR A 13 93.31 -25.94 17.80
CA THR A 13 92.69 -26.57 16.64
C THR A 13 91.20 -26.86 16.87
N VAL A 14 90.46 -27.27 15.84
CA VAL A 14 89.03 -27.60 15.95
C VAL A 14 88.78 -28.73 16.95
N ASP A 15 89.74 -29.63 17.10
CA ASP A 15 89.68 -30.78 18.01
C ASP A 15 90.23 -30.45 19.42
N SER A 16 90.83 -29.27 19.61
CA SER A 16 91.33 -28.84 20.91
C SER A 16 90.17 -28.54 21.85
N GLU A 17 90.22 -29.07 23.07
CA GLU A 17 89.24 -28.73 24.10
C GLU A 17 89.51 -27.34 24.66
N VAL A 18 88.90 -26.33 24.03
CA VAL A 18 89.10 -24.94 24.41
C VAL A 18 88.12 -24.52 25.49
N VAL A 19 88.63 -23.86 26.54
CA VAL A 19 87.83 -23.37 27.66
C VAL A 19 88.13 -21.91 27.94
N SER A 20 87.14 -21.20 28.47
CA SER A 20 87.25 -19.82 28.94
C SER A 20 87.02 -19.78 30.44
N LEU A 21 87.90 -19.09 31.18
CA LEU A 21 87.72 -18.89 32.62
C LEU A 21 86.47 -18.05 32.90
N SER A 22 85.60 -18.51 33.79
CA SER A 22 84.31 -17.86 34.08
C SER A 22 84.46 -16.46 34.68
N VAL A 23 85.58 -16.17 35.34
CA VAL A 23 85.81 -14.91 36.06
C VAL A 23 86.39 -13.79 35.19
N CYS A 24 87.24 -14.12 34.21
CA CYS A 24 87.97 -13.13 33.42
C CYS A 24 87.88 -13.34 31.91
N GLY A 25 87.24 -14.42 31.45
CA GLY A 25 87.02 -14.68 30.03
C GLY A 25 88.24 -15.17 29.24
N HIS A 26 89.43 -15.17 29.84
CA HIS A 26 90.65 -15.64 29.18
C HIS A 26 90.55 -17.12 28.76
N ILE A 27 91.05 -17.41 27.56
CA ILE A 27 90.87 -18.67 26.86
C ILE A 27 92.16 -19.48 26.87
N PHE A 28 92.05 -20.77 27.17
CA PHE A 28 93.17 -21.72 27.26
C PHE A 28 92.71 -23.10 26.80
N ASP A 29 93.66 -24.00 26.54
CA ASP A 29 93.34 -25.43 26.47
C ASP A 29 92.93 -25.93 27.85
N SER A 30 91.91 -26.80 27.86
CA SER A 30 91.30 -27.38 29.06
C SER A 30 92.34 -27.99 29.99
N GLU A 31 93.28 -28.78 29.46
CA GLU A 31 94.31 -29.45 30.23
C GLU A 31 95.30 -28.46 30.85
N CYS A 32 95.79 -27.50 30.05
CA CYS A 32 96.77 -26.51 30.47
C CYS A 32 96.24 -25.64 31.63
N ILE A 33 95.02 -25.13 31.51
CA ILE A 33 94.45 -24.28 32.56
C ILE A 33 94.08 -25.10 33.80
N THR A 34 93.65 -26.35 33.65
CA THR A 34 93.34 -27.22 34.78
C THR A 34 94.57 -27.41 35.69
N GLN A 35 95.74 -27.71 35.10
CA GLN A 35 96.99 -27.86 35.87
C GLN A 35 97.41 -26.55 36.57
N CYS A 36 97.26 -25.41 35.88
CA CYS A 36 97.60 -24.10 36.46
C CYS A 36 96.69 -23.74 37.65
N LEU A 37 95.39 -24.04 37.54
CA LEU A 37 94.44 -23.81 38.64
C LEU A 37 94.66 -24.75 39.83
N MET A 38 95.09 -26.00 39.60
CA MET A 38 95.43 -26.92 40.70
C MET A 38 96.60 -26.43 41.55
N SER A 39 97.57 -25.72 40.94
CA SER A 39 98.75 -25.23 41.66
C SER A 39 98.53 -23.87 42.32
N THR A 40 97.88 -22.92 41.64
CA THR A 40 97.80 -21.52 42.10
C THR A 40 96.39 -21.02 42.38
N GLY A 41 95.36 -21.66 41.83
CA GLY A 41 93.96 -21.21 41.93
C GLY A 41 93.67 -19.84 41.30
N LYS A 42 94.55 -19.36 40.42
CA LYS A 42 94.48 -18.03 39.80
C LYS A 42 94.72 -18.12 38.29
N CYS A 43 94.15 -17.17 37.55
CA CYS A 43 94.40 -17.06 36.11
C CYS A 43 95.88 -16.74 35.83
N PRO A 44 96.61 -17.49 34.98
CA PRO A 44 98.00 -17.19 34.67
C PRO A 44 98.22 -15.88 33.88
N LEU A 45 97.18 -15.33 33.25
CA LEU A 45 97.28 -14.06 32.51
C LEU A 45 97.02 -12.83 33.37
N CYS A 46 95.98 -12.85 34.21
CA CYS A 46 95.57 -11.66 34.98
C CYS A 46 95.67 -11.84 36.50
N ASN A 47 96.07 -13.03 36.98
CA ASN A 47 96.20 -13.38 38.39
C ASN A 47 94.89 -13.29 39.21
N GLU A 48 93.74 -13.22 38.53
CA GLU A 48 92.41 -13.20 39.13
C GLU A 48 92.09 -14.58 39.76
N PRO A 49 91.62 -14.64 41.02
CA PRO A 49 91.29 -15.91 41.67
C PRO A 49 90.02 -16.54 41.10
N THR A 50 90.10 -17.82 40.72
CA THR A 50 88.96 -18.57 40.14
C THR A 50 88.07 -19.23 41.19
N SER A 51 88.47 -19.20 42.47
CA SER A 51 87.76 -19.83 43.61
C SER A 51 86.37 -19.26 43.91
N ARG A 52 85.96 -18.19 43.23
CA ARG A 52 84.67 -17.50 43.45
C ARG A 52 83.56 -17.92 42.48
N CYS A 53 83.81 -18.81 41.53
CA CYS A 53 82.81 -19.22 40.53
C CYS A 53 82.93 -20.72 40.19
N HIS A 54 81.81 -21.46 40.27
CA HIS A 54 81.73 -22.86 39.84
C HIS A 54 80.70 -22.99 38.70
N PRO A 55 81.07 -23.55 37.53
CA PRO A 55 82.40 -24.09 37.20
C PRO A 55 83.44 -22.98 36.97
N ALA A 56 84.70 -23.25 37.33
CA ALA A 56 85.82 -22.29 37.22
C ALA A 56 86.08 -21.84 35.77
N PHE A 57 85.70 -22.68 34.81
CA PHE A 57 85.75 -22.40 33.38
C PHE A 57 84.57 -23.03 32.65
N LYS A 58 84.27 -22.52 31.45
CA LYS A 58 83.24 -23.00 30.54
C LYS A 58 83.87 -23.41 29.22
N ARG A 59 83.39 -24.50 28.62
CA ARG A 59 83.85 -24.93 27.29
C ARG A 59 83.38 -23.93 26.22
N VAL A 60 84.28 -23.61 25.30
CA VAL A 60 84.02 -22.73 24.16
C VAL A 60 84.03 -23.59 22.91
N TYR A 61 82.93 -23.57 22.17
CA TYR A 61 82.85 -24.20 20.86
C TYR A 61 82.95 -23.10 19.81
N PHE A 62 83.94 -23.20 18.93
CA PHE A 62 84.00 -22.35 17.76
C PHE A 62 83.04 -22.92 16.71
N SER A 63 81.98 -22.18 16.38
CA SER A 63 81.14 -22.52 15.23
C SER A 63 81.95 -22.26 13.96
N VAL A 64 82.66 -23.28 13.51
CA VAL A 64 83.39 -23.25 12.25
C VAL A 64 82.36 -23.15 11.13
N SER A 65 82.20 -21.95 10.58
CA SER A 65 81.47 -21.73 9.33
C SER A 65 82.38 -22.12 8.16
N SER A 66 82.72 -23.40 8.08
CA SER A 66 83.40 -23.95 6.91
C SER A 66 82.34 -24.45 5.95
N GLU A 67 82.31 -23.82 4.77
CA GLU A 67 81.74 -24.24 3.48
C GLU A 67 80.37 -24.94 3.46
N VAL A 68 79.45 -24.38 2.66
CA VAL A 68 78.05 -24.75 2.52
C VAL A 68 77.87 -26.27 2.34
N ASP A 69 77.45 -26.94 3.42
CA ASP A 69 77.07 -28.35 3.43
C ASP A 69 75.74 -28.53 2.64
N PRO A 70 75.58 -29.57 1.79
CA PRO A 70 74.34 -29.81 1.03
C PRO A 70 73.05 -29.81 1.87
N GLU A 71 73.16 -30.16 3.16
CA GLU A 71 72.05 -30.14 4.12
C GLU A 71 71.56 -28.72 4.44
N SER A 72 72.45 -27.72 4.36
CA SER A 72 72.13 -26.30 4.53
C SER A 72 71.42 -25.72 3.30
N GLN A 73 71.73 -26.21 2.09
CA GLN A 73 71.07 -25.78 0.86
C GLN A 73 69.62 -26.30 0.79
N ALA A 74 69.40 -27.57 1.16
CA ALA A 74 68.06 -28.16 1.25
C ALA A 74 67.18 -27.45 2.29
N LEU A 75 67.76 -26.99 3.40
CA LEU A 75 67.05 -26.20 4.42
C LEU A 75 66.63 -24.81 3.89
N ILE A 76 67.47 -24.16 3.10
CA ILE A 76 67.17 -22.86 2.49
C ILE A 76 66.03 -22.99 1.47
N GLU A 77 66.05 -24.03 0.63
CA GLU A 77 64.98 -24.32 -0.33
C GLU A 77 63.65 -24.65 0.37
N ALA A 78 63.68 -25.48 1.42
CA ALA A 78 62.48 -25.78 2.22
C ALA A 78 61.90 -24.54 2.92
N LEU A 79 62.75 -23.61 3.39
CA LEU A 79 62.31 -22.33 3.96
C LEU A 79 61.69 -21.40 2.91
N ALA A 80 62.21 -21.41 1.68
CA ALA A 80 61.64 -20.66 0.57
C ALA A 80 60.26 -21.22 0.17
N GLU A 81 60.12 -22.55 0.06
CA GLU A 81 58.86 -23.22 -0.25
C GLU A 81 57.80 -22.98 0.84
N THR A 82 58.17 -23.12 2.12
CA THR A 82 57.24 -22.82 3.23
C THR A 82 56.83 -21.35 3.28
N GLY A 83 57.71 -20.43 2.88
CA GLY A 83 57.40 -19.03 2.66
C GLY A 83 56.32 -18.82 1.58
N SER A 84 56.48 -19.47 0.43
CA SER A 84 55.52 -19.39 -0.69
C SER A 84 54.16 -19.98 -0.31
N ILE A 85 54.14 -21.14 0.35
CA ILE A 85 52.90 -21.79 0.81
C ILE A 85 52.18 -20.88 1.83
N LYS A 86 52.93 -20.20 2.71
CA LYS A 86 52.35 -19.27 3.68
C LYS A 86 51.70 -18.06 3.00
N GLU A 87 52.29 -17.54 1.93
CA GLU A 87 51.67 -16.48 1.12
C GLU A 87 50.39 -16.96 0.43
N GLU A 88 50.38 -18.17 -0.12
CA GLU A 88 49.17 -18.78 -0.71
C GLU A 88 48.06 -18.96 0.33
N ILE A 89 48.38 -19.47 1.53
CA ILE A 89 47.43 -19.59 2.64
C ILE A 89 46.85 -18.23 3.00
N SER A 90 47.69 -17.20 3.10
CA SER A 90 47.24 -15.83 3.41
C SER A 90 46.28 -15.30 2.34
N LYS A 91 46.58 -15.57 1.06
CA LYS A 91 45.72 -15.17 -0.07
C LYS A 91 44.37 -15.89 -0.02
N ILE A 92 44.36 -17.20 0.17
CA ILE A 92 43.14 -18.01 0.27
C ILE A 92 42.30 -17.57 1.48
N GLN A 93 42.95 -17.28 2.61
CA GLN A 93 42.26 -16.81 3.81
C GLN A 93 41.52 -15.49 3.56
N LYS A 94 42.16 -14.55 2.85
CA LYS A 94 41.53 -13.29 2.48
C LYS A 94 40.35 -13.50 1.54
N GLU A 95 40.50 -14.36 0.53
CA GLU A 95 39.40 -14.70 -0.39
C GLU A 95 38.23 -15.37 0.34
N TYR A 96 38.51 -16.22 1.33
CA TYR A 96 37.50 -16.83 2.18
C TYR A 96 36.74 -15.80 3.01
N ASP A 97 37.46 -14.85 3.64
CA ASP A 97 36.85 -13.78 4.43
C ASP A 97 35.99 -12.85 3.55
N ASP A 98 36.48 -12.51 2.36
CA ASP A 98 35.73 -11.70 1.38
C ASP A 98 34.45 -12.43 0.91
N LEU A 99 34.53 -13.73 0.63
CA LEU A 99 33.37 -14.56 0.29
C LEU A 99 32.39 -14.69 1.46
N ALA A 100 32.87 -14.81 2.69
CA ALA A 100 32.02 -14.86 3.87
C ALA A 100 31.22 -13.55 4.05
N ILE A 101 31.85 -12.39 3.80
CA ILE A 101 31.16 -11.09 3.80
C ILE A 101 30.13 -11.01 2.67
N GLN A 102 30.47 -11.49 1.47
CA GLN A 102 29.50 -11.50 0.36
C GLN A 102 28.27 -12.37 0.67
N LEU A 103 28.48 -13.52 1.32
CA LEU A 103 27.39 -14.41 1.73
C LEU A 103 26.48 -13.78 2.79
N THR A 104 27.02 -13.01 3.73
CA THR A 104 26.19 -12.31 4.73
C THR A 104 25.36 -11.21 4.08
N VAL A 105 25.97 -10.40 3.20
CA VAL A 105 25.26 -9.36 2.44
C VAL A 105 24.14 -9.96 1.59
N ALA A 106 24.43 -11.01 0.80
CA ALA A 106 23.43 -11.67 -0.03
C ALA A 106 22.28 -12.27 0.80
N ARG A 107 22.60 -12.82 1.98
CA ARG A 107 21.58 -13.34 2.91
C ARG A 107 20.68 -12.22 3.45
N ASP A 108 21.24 -11.07 3.79
CA ASP A 108 20.47 -9.93 4.29
C ASP A 108 19.58 -9.32 3.21
N GLU A 109 20.09 -9.23 1.98
CA GLU A 109 19.30 -8.82 0.80
C GLU A 109 18.14 -9.79 0.54
N LEU A 110 18.39 -11.10 0.59
CA LEU A 110 17.35 -12.12 0.44
C LEU A 110 16.28 -12.01 1.53
N ASN A 111 16.69 -11.79 2.77
CA ASN A 111 15.79 -11.57 3.90
C ASN A 111 14.95 -10.29 3.71
N HIS A 112 15.57 -9.21 3.24
CA HIS A 112 14.88 -7.96 2.94
C HIS A 112 13.85 -8.14 1.81
N ALA A 113 14.25 -8.77 0.71
CA ALA A 113 13.37 -9.08 -0.42
C ALA A 113 12.19 -9.97 -0.01
N THR A 114 12.44 -10.98 0.84
CA THR A 114 11.39 -11.85 1.38
C THR A 114 10.40 -11.08 2.26
N LYS A 115 10.88 -10.20 3.13
CA LYS A 115 10.02 -9.32 3.94
C LYS A 115 9.18 -8.39 3.07
N ALA A 116 9.78 -7.79 2.04
CA ALA A 116 9.08 -6.92 1.10
C ALA A 116 7.98 -7.69 0.34
N LYS A 117 8.29 -8.89 -0.17
CA LYS A 117 7.31 -9.78 -0.82
C LYS A 117 6.12 -10.09 0.10
N ASN A 118 6.38 -10.44 1.36
CA ASN A 118 5.31 -10.78 2.29
C ASN A 118 4.41 -9.59 2.62
N ARG A 119 4.97 -8.36 2.65
CA ARG A 119 4.19 -7.13 2.83
C ARG A 119 3.27 -6.89 1.65
N THR A 120 3.80 -6.93 0.42
CA THR A 120 3.00 -6.70 -0.79
C THR A 120 1.93 -7.78 -0.98
N GLU A 121 2.23 -9.04 -0.64
CA GLU A 121 1.24 -10.12 -0.69
C GLU A 121 0.11 -9.92 0.33
N SER A 122 0.44 -9.42 1.53
CA SER A 122 -0.55 -9.08 2.55
C SER A 122 -1.44 -7.91 2.13
N GLU A 123 -0.86 -6.88 1.51
CA GLU A 123 -1.60 -5.75 0.94
C GLU A 123 -2.50 -6.19 -0.21
N LEU A 124 -2.02 -7.06 -1.10
CA LEU A 124 -2.82 -7.60 -2.19
C LEU A 124 -4.02 -8.40 -1.67
N LYS A 125 -3.84 -9.20 -0.61
CA LYS A 125 -4.94 -9.92 0.05
C LYS A 125 -5.98 -8.96 0.63
N ARG A 126 -5.53 -7.90 1.32
CA ARG A 126 -6.43 -6.87 1.88
C ARG A 126 -7.24 -6.18 0.80
N THR A 127 -6.59 -5.70 -0.25
CA THR A 127 -7.26 -5.01 -1.38
C THR A 127 -8.27 -5.92 -2.08
N TYR A 128 -7.98 -7.22 -2.22
CA TYR A 128 -8.93 -8.18 -2.78
C TYR A 128 -10.18 -8.34 -1.90
N THR A 129 -9.99 -8.47 -0.59
CA THR A 129 -11.11 -8.56 0.36
C THR A 129 -11.95 -7.29 0.40
N GLU A 130 -11.32 -6.11 0.38
CA GLU A 130 -12.00 -4.82 0.32
C GLU A 130 -12.80 -4.67 -0.99
N LYS A 131 -12.21 -5.06 -2.12
CA LYS A 131 -12.91 -5.05 -3.43
C LYS A 131 -14.14 -5.95 -3.41
N SER A 132 -14.04 -7.13 -2.81
CA SER A 132 -15.18 -8.06 -2.65
C SER A 132 -16.28 -7.47 -1.77
N MET A 133 -15.91 -6.86 -0.63
CA MET A 133 -16.88 -6.19 0.26
C MET A 133 -17.56 -5.01 -0.42
N ASN A 134 -16.80 -4.18 -1.14
CA ASN A 134 -17.32 -3.03 -1.86
C ASN A 134 -18.27 -3.46 -3.00
N ALA A 135 -17.97 -4.57 -3.68
CA ALA A 135 -18.88 -5.14 -4.68
C ALA A 135 -20.21 -5.56 -4.04
N MET A 136 -20.18 -6.22 -2.88
CA MET A 136 -21.38 -6.64 -2.14
C MET A 136 -22.18 -5.44 -1.60
N GLN A 137 -21.51 -4.39 -1.13
CA GLN A 137 -22.18 -3.15 -0.73
C GLN A 137 -22.84 -2.45 -1.92
N LYS A 138 -22.16 -2.43 -3.08
CA LYS A 138 -22.70 -1.83 -4.31
C LYS A 138 -23.95 -2.55 -4.79
N THR A 139 -23.98 -3.88 -4.76
CA THR A 139 -25.18 -4.65 -5.14
C THR A 139 -26.33 -4.38 -4.18
N ARG A 140 -26.06 -4.40 -2.86
CA ARG A 140 -27.08 -4.08 -1.84
C ARG A 140 -27.68 -2.68 -2.04
N LEU A 141 -26.85 -1.66 -2.25
CA LEU A 141 -27.33 -0.30 -2.49
C LEU A 141 -28.14 -0.19 -3.79
N ALA A 142 -27.80 -0.97 -4.82
CA ALA A 142 -28.56 -1.00 -6.06
C ALA A 142 -29.96 -1.60 -5.86
N GLU A 143 -30.07 -2.67 -5.07
CA GLU A 143 -31.36 -3.28 -4.68
C GLU A 143 -32.20 -2.30 -3.86
N GLU A 144 -31.63 -1.66 -2.83
CA GLU A 144 -32.33 -0.66 -2.02
C GLU A 144 -32.84 0.53 -2.87
N LEU A 145 -32.05 0.98 -3.86
CA LEU A 145 -32.48 2.01 -4.81
C LEU A 145 -33.62 1.54 -5.71
N GLN A 146 -33.61 0.29 -6.14
CA GLN A 146 -34.67 -0.28 -6.97
C GLN A 146 -35.99 -0.37 -6.19
N ASP A 147 -35.93 -0.78 -4.93
CA ASP A 147 -37.09 -0.84 -4.04
C ASP A 147 -37.70 0.54 -3.78
N ILE A 148 -36.85 1.54 -3.54
CA ILE A 148 -37.31 2.94 -3.36
C ILE A 148 -37.98 3.44 -4.64
N LYS A 149 -37.38 3.18 -5.82
CA LYS A 149 -37.98 3.55 -7.11
C LYS A 149 -39.30 2.85 -7.36
N PHE A 150 -39.46 1.60 -6.92
CA PHE A 150 -40.73 0.88 -7.01
C PHE A 150 -41.81 1.53 -6.15
N LYS A 151 -41.50 1.83 -4.88
CA LYS A 151 -42.44 2.49 -3.96
C LYS A 151 -42.88 3.87 -4.44
N ILE A 152 -41.95 4.69 -4.93
CA ILE A 152 -42.25 6.02 -5.48
C ILE A 152 -43.17 5.90 -6.70
N ARG A 153 -42.93 4.93 -7.59
CA ARG A 153 -43.81 4.69 -8.74
C ARG A 153 -45.22 4.29 -8.31
N GLU A 154 -45.35 3.38 -7.36
CA GLU A 154 -46.65 2.94 -6.84
C GLU A 154 -47.43 4.11 -6.19
N GLU A 155 -46.76 4.96 -5.42
CA GLU A 155 -47.37 6.15 -4.81
C GLU A 155 -47.80 7.18 -5.87
N ASN A 156 -46.97 7.40 -6.89
CA ASN A 156 -47.32 8.27 -8.01
C ASN A 156 -48.53 7.74 -8.77
N ASP A 157 -48.60 6.44 -9.08
CA ASP A 157 -49.74 5.84 -9.77
C ASP A 157 -51.03 6.01 -8.94
N LYS A 158 -50.96 5.81 -7.62
CA LYS A 158 -52.09 6.06 -6.71
C LYS A 158 -52.53 7.53 -6.73
N MET A 159 -51.59 8.46 -6.76
CA MET A 159 -51.90 9.90 -6.82
C MET A 159 -52.50 10.29 -8.17
N THR A 160 -51.95 9.80 -9.28
CA THR A 160 -52.47 10.00 -10.62
C THR A 160 -53.90 9.47 -10.75
N GLN A 161 -54.19 8.27 -10.22
CA GLN A 161 -55.54 7.73 -10.18
C GLN A 161 -56.52 8.63 -9.40
N LYS A 162 -56.09 9.18 -8.25
CA LYS A 162 -56.90 10.13 -7.48
C LYS A 162 -57.17 11.41 -8.27
N LEU A 163 -56.15 11.96 -8.94
CA LEU A 163 -56.31 13.16 -9.79
C LEU A 163 -57.30 12.90 -10.92
N ILE A 164 -57.19 11.77 -11.63
CA ILE A 164 -58.13 11.38 -12.69
C ILE A 164 -59.57 11.28 -12.15
N ALA A 165 -59.77 10.65 -10.98
CA ALA A 165 -61.10 10.54 -10.37
C ALA A 165 -61.70 11.91 -10.00
N LYS A 166 -60.87 12.83 -9.49
CA LYS A 166 -61.29 14.20 -9.19
C LYS A 166 -61.60 14.99 -10.46
N GLN A 167 -60.78 14.87 -11.51
CA GLN A 167 -61.04 15.50 -12.79
C GLN A 167 -62.38 15.07 -13.38
N LYS A 168 -62.68 13.77 -13.40
CA LYS A 168 -63.98 13.25 -13.83
C LYS A 168 -65.16 13.83 -13.04
N SER A 169 -64.96 14.10 -11.75
CA SER A 169 -65.98 14.70 -10.89
C SER A 169 -66.20 16.18 -11.22
N ILE A 170 -65.12 16.91 -11.51
CA ILE A 170 -65.17 18.30 -11.99
C ILE A 170 -65.90 18.35 -13.33
N ASP A 171 -65.52 17.52 -14.30
CA ASP A 171 -66.15 17.49 -15.64
C ASP A 171 -67.66 17.24 -15.55
N LEU A 172 -68.10 16.36 -14.65
CA LEU A 172 -69.52 16.09 -14.42
C LEU A 172 -70.25 17.31 -13.85
N LEU A 173 -69.65 18.00 -12.88
CA LEU A 173 -70.24 19.20 -12.29
C LEU A 173 -70.29 20.36 -13.29
N THR A 174 -69.26 20.54 -14.10
CA THR A 174 -69.22 21.53 -15.18
C THR A 174 -70.38 21.34 -16.14
N ARG A 175 -70.63 20.10 -16.60
CA ARG A 175 -71.79 19.78 -17.47
C ARG A 175 -73.13 20.06 -16.77
N ASN A 176 -73.26 19.73 -15.49
CA ASN A 176 -74.49 20.00 -14.73
C ASN A 176 -74.72 21.50 -14.54
N LEU A 177 -73.67 22.27 -14.27
CA LEU A 177 -73.71 23.72 -14.17
C LEU A 177 -74.14 24.35 -15.50
N GLU A 178 -73.62 23.87 -16.62
CA GLU A 178 -73.99 24.31 -17.96
C GLU A 178 -75.48 24.06 -18.26
N LYS A 179 -75.99 22.86 -17.95
CA LYS A 179 -77.43 22.54 -18.08
C LYS A 179 -78.29 23.46 -17.22
N SER A 180 -77.90 23.69 -15.96
CA SER A 180 -78.58 24.61 -15.04
C SER A 180 -78.59 26.04 -15.59
N ASN A 181 -77.44 26.54 -16.07
CA ASN A 181 -77.30 27.85 -16.69
C ASN A 181 -78.22 28.02 -17.90
N ASN A 182 -78.32 27.00 -18.76
CA ASN A 182 -79.20 27.03 -19.92
C ASN A 182 -80.68 27.07 -19.51
N ARG A 183 -81.07 26.33 -18.46
CA ARG A 183 -82.44 26.41 -17.91
C ARG A 183 -82.77 27.79 -17.33
N ILE A 184 -81.84 28.38 -16.60
CA ILE A 184 -81.98 29.75 -16.06
C ILE A 184 -82.14 30.76 -17.19
N LYS A 185 -81.32 30.67 -18.25
CA LYS A 185 -81.44 31.54 -19.44
C LYS A 185 -82.83 31.42 -20.08
N PHE A 186 -83.34 30.20 -20.25
CA PHE A 186 -84.68 29.97 -20.80
C PHE A 186 -85.77 30.61 -19.92
N LEU A 187 -85.75 30.35 -18.61
CA LEU A 187 -86.74 30.93 -17.67
C LEU A 187 -86.69 32.46 -17.64
N LYS A 188 -85.49 33.07 -17.75
CA LYS A 188 -85.36 34.53 -17.83
C LYS A 188 -86.06 35.09 -19.06
N VAL A 189 -85.87 34.47 -20.23
CA VAL A 189 -86.56 34.87 -21.47
C VAL A 189 -88.08 34.73 -21.31
N GLU A 190 -88.54 33.64 -20.71
CA GLU A 190 -89.96 33.38 -20.46
C GLU A 190 -90.58 34.43 -19.53
N ILE A 191 -89.91 34.76 -18.42
CA ILE A 191 -90.31 35.80 -17.46
C ILE A 191 -90.40 37.17 -18.14
N GLU A 192 -89.40 37.57 -18.93
CA GLU A 192 -89.44 38.85 -19.65
C GLU A 192 -90.57 38.90 -20.67
N GLY A 193 -90.86 37.79 -21.36
CA GLY A 193 -92.03 37.66 -22.23
C GLY A 193 -93.36 37.84 -21.48
N TYR A 194 -93.49 37.30 -20.27
CA TYR A 194 -94.67 37.51 -19.43
C TYR A 194 -94.80 38.96 -18.97
N LYS A 195 -93.71 39.60 -18.53
CA LYS A 195 -93.71 41.02 -18.15
C LYS A 195 -94.14 41.93 -19.30
N GLN A 196 -93.70 41.64 -20.51
CA GLN A 196 -94.07 42.41 -21.70
C GLN A 196 -95.57 42.29 -22.02
N ARG A 197 -96.10 41.06 -22.06
CA ARG A 197 -97.55 40.81 -22.24
C ARG A 197 -98.41 41.44 -21.14
N ALA A 198 -97.90 41.49 -19.91
CA ALA A 198 -98.58 42.11 -18.79
C ALA A 198 -98.69 43.64 -18.93
N LYS A 199 -97.71 44.30 -19.57
CA LYS A 199 -97.73 45.75 -19.87
C LYS A 199 -98.71 46.11 -21.00
N GLU A 200 -98.92 45.20 -21.95
CA GLU A 200 -99.83 45.39 -23.09
C GLU A 200 -101.30 45.11 -22.76
N SER A 201 -101.58 44.43 -21.64
CA SER A 201 -102.94 44.08 -21.21
C SER A 201 -103.48 45.04 -20.14
N ALA A 202 -104.52 45.80 -20.49
CA ALA A 202 -105.26 46.77 -19.65
C ALA A 202 -105.58 46.27 -18.21
N PRO A 203 -105.83 47.18 -17.24
CA PRO A 203 -105.85 46.87 -15.81
C PRO A 203 -107.14 46.16 -15.39
N GLY A 204 -107.23 44.86 -15.71
CA GLY A 204 -108.16 43.90 -15.09
C GLY A 204 -107.37 42.95 -14.19
N ALA A 205 -107.41 43.22 -12.88
CA ALA A 205 -106.59 42.60 -11.85
C ALA A 205 -107.42 41.59 -11.04
N TYR A 206 -107.07 40.30 -11.09
CA TYR A 206 -107.08 39.42 -9.90
C TYR A 206 -106.46 38.03 -10.14
N ARG A 207 -106.46 37.50 -11.37
CA ARG A 207 -105.88 36.16 -11.68
C ARG A 207 -104.37 36.14 -11.98
N ARG A 208 -103.70 37.30 -12.09
CA ARG A 208 -102.28 37.41 -12.47
C ARG A 208 -101.30 37.06 -11.34
N THR A 209 -101.68 37.26 -10.07
CA THR A 209 -100.76 37.14 -8.92
C THR A 209 -100.37 35.70 -8.56
N PHE A 210 -101.19 34.70 -8.92
CA PHE A 210 -100.95 33.32 -8.49
C PHE A 210 -99.95 32.57 -9.42
N LEU A 211 -100.06 32.76 -10.73
CA LEU A 211 -99.11 32.19 -11.69
C LEU A 211 -97.71 32.78 -11.52
N ASP A 212 -97.61 34.09 -11.29
CA ASP A 212 -96.33 34.79 -11.10
C ASP A 212 -95.58 34.27 -9.87
N ARG A 213 -96.28 34.06 -8.74
CA ARG A 213 -95.71 33.46 -7.52
C ARG A 213 -95.20 32.03 -7.74
N SER A 214 -95.87 31.21 -8.54
CA SER A 214 -95.42 29.84 -8.82
C SER A 214 -94.14 29.82 -9.65
N TYR A 215 -93.99 30.72 -10.61
CA TYR A 215 -92.76 30.82 -11.42
C TYR A 215 -91.61 31.42 -10.62
N GLU A 216 -91.88 32.45 -9.83
CA GLU A 216 -90.90 33.09 -8.96
C GLU A 216 -90.36 32.11 -7.90
N SER A 217 -91.23 31.29 -7.29
CA SER A 217 -90.79 30.21 -6.38
C SER A 217 -89.88 29.21 -7.08
N ARG A 218 -90.27 28.71 -8.27
CA ARG A 218 -89.44 27.74 -9.03
C ARG A 218 -88.10 28.33 -9.46
N TYR A 219 -88.07 29.62 -9.84
CA TYR A 219 -86.84 30.32 -10.17
C TYR A 219 -85.93 30.47 -8.95
N ASN A 220 -86.50 30.82 -7.79
CA ASN A 220 -85.75 30.96 -6.54
C ASN A 220 -85.17 29.63 -6.05
N ASP A 221 -85.93 28.53 -6.16
CA ASP A 221 -85.44 27.19 -5.81
C ASP A 221 -84.32 26.76 -6.76
N LEU A 222 -84.50 26.94 -8.07
CA LEU A 222 -83.44 26.65 -9.06
C LEU A 222 -82.19 27.50 -8.85
N SER A 223 -82.35 28.77 -8.43
CA SER A 223 -81.24 29.68 -8.13
C SER A 223 -80.46 29.24 -6.88
N LYS A 224 -81.16 28.75 -5.84
CA LYS A 224 -80.52 28.16 -4.65
C LYS A 224 -79.75 26.89 -5.00
N ASP A 225 -80.33 26.01 -5.81
CA ASP A 225 -79.66 24.80 -6.29
C ASP A 225 -78.41 25.14 -7.11
N HIS A 226 -78.52 26.13 -8.00
CA HIS A 226 -77.41 26.63 -8.80
C HIS A 226 -76.27 27.17 -7.93
N LYS A 227 -76.59 27.98 -6.91
CA LYS A 227 -75.60 28.49 -5.95
C LYS A 227 -74.91 27.34 -5.21
N THR A 228 -75.68 26.35 -4.75
CA THR A 228 -75.15 25.17 -4.07
C THR A 228 -74.21 24.34 -4.95
N LEU A 229 -74.53 24.21 -6.24
CA LEU A 229 -73.66 23.56 -7.23
C LEU A 229 -72.35 24.34 -7.45
N LYS A 230 -72.43 25.66 -7.55
CA LYS A 230 -71.26 26.54 -7.69
C LYS A 230 -70.32 26.44 -6.50
N ASP A 231 -70.86 26.49 -5.27
CA ASP A 231 -70.07 26.37 -4.04
C ASP A 231 -69.38 24.99 -3.95
N LYS A 232 -70.03 23.92 -4.44
CA LYS A 232 -69.43 22.57 -4.52
C LYS A 232 -68.30 22.50 -5.56
N MET A 233 -68.47 23.17 -6.70
CA MET A 233 -67.47 23.25 -7.76
C MET A 233 -66.21 23.98 -7.26
N GLU A 234 -66.38 25.15 -6.66
CA GLU A 234 -65.27 25.94 -6.09
C GLU A 234 -64.50 25.15 -5.00
N LYS A 235 -65.22 24.42 -4.14
CA LYS A 235 -64.59 23.52 -3.14
C LYS A 235 -63.79 22.39 -3.79
N LEU A 236 -64.21 21.88 -4.93
CA LEU A 236 -63.48 20.82 -5.65
C LEU A 236 -62.28 21.37 -6.42
N GLU A 237 -62.41 22.53 -7.05
CA GLU A 237 -61.30 23.23 -7.69
C GLU A 237 -60.20 23.55 -6.68
N LYS A 238 -60.57 24.07 -5.49
CA LYS A 238 -59.60 24.31 -4.41
C LYS A 238 -58.88 23.02 -3.98
N LYS A 239 -59.63 21.93 -3.78
CA LYS A 239 -59.03 20.62 -3.45
C LYS A 239 -58.15 20.07 -4.57
N PHE A 240 -58.49 20.32 -5.83
CA PHE A 240 -57.70 19.91 -6.97
C PHE A 240 -56.39 20.69 -7.04
N ILE A 241 -56.43 22.00 -6.81
CA ILE A 241 -55.24 22.86 -6.71
C ILE A 241 -54.36 22.41 -5.54
N GLU A 242 -54.93 22.17 -4.35
CA GLU A 242 -54.19 21.66 -3.18
C GLU A 242 -53.51 20.31 -3.48
N LEU A 243 -54.20 19.38 -4.15
CA LEU A 243 -53.62 18.09 -4.56
C LEU A 243 -52.55 18.24 -5.65
N THR A 244 -52.72 19.19 -6.56
CA THR A 244 -51.76 19.46 -7.65
C THR A 244 -50.49 20.10 -7.08
N ILE A 245 -50.62 21.09 -6.20
CA ILE A 245 -49.49 21.70 -5.49
C ILE A 245 -48.80 20.65 -4.62
N ALA A 246 -49.53 19.82 -3.87
CA ALA A 246 -48.95 18.73 -3.10
C ALA A 246 -48.24 17.67 -3.96
N SER A 247 -48.59 17.54 -5.25
CA SER A 247 -47.90 16.65 -6.18
C SER A 247 -46.65 17.27 -6.82
N VAL A 248 -46.61 18.60 -6.95
CA VAL A 248 -45.46 19.35 -7.50
C VAL A 248 -44.41 19.60 -6.40
N ASP A 249 -44.86 19.86 -5.17
CA ASP A 249 -44.02 20.08 -3.98
C ASP A 249 -43.65 18.80 -3.24
N ALA A 250 -43.92 17.62 -3.81
CA ALA A 250 -43.36 16.35 -3.36
C ALA A 250 -41.84 16.24 -3.64
N THR A 251 -41.11 17.33 -3.40
CA THR A 251 -39.72 17.27 -2.97
C THR A 251 -39.71 16.51 -1.65
N PRO A 252 -38.91 15.45 -1.50
CA PRO A 252 -38.90 14.67 -0.27
C PRO A 252 -38.57 15.59 0.93
N PRO A 253 -39.21 15.39 2.10
CA PRO A 253 -39.06 16.28 3.24
C PRO A 253 -37.58 16.53 3.55
N PRO A 254 -37.19 17.80 3.81
CA PRO A 254 -35.80 18.24 3.81
C PRO A 254 -34.90 17.47 4.79
N SER A 255 -35.41 16.90 5.88
CA SER A 255 -34.55 16.25 6.89
C SER A 255 -33.90 14.92 6.47
N LYS A 256 -34.43 14.20 5.46
CA LYS A 256 -33.78 12.99 4.91
C LYS A 256 -33.24 13.19 3.49
N ALA A 257 -33.80 14.13 2.74
CA ALA A 257 -33.32 14.47 1.41
C ALA A 257 -31.98 15.23 1.50
N GLU A 258 -31.86 16.20 2.41
CA GLU A 258 -30.61 16.94 2.62
C GLU A 258 -29.51 16.04 3.17
N ALA A 259 -29.85 15.09 4.07
CA ALA A 259 -28.89 14.08 4.53
C ALA A 259 -28.39 13.17 3.39
N LYS A 260 -29.26 12.82 2.44
CA LYS A 260 -28.88 12.05 1.25
C LYS A 260 -28.07 12.89 0.26
N VAL A 261 -28.43 14.16 0.04
CA VAL A 261 -27.67 15.09 -0.81
C VAL A 261 -26.28 15.33 -0.24
N PHE A 262 -26.16 15.54 1.07
CA PHE A 262 -24.89 15.66 1.77
C PHE A 262 -24.06 14.38 1.65
N ARG A 263 -24.69 13.20 1.79
CA ARG A 263 -24.02 11.91 1.61
C ARG A 263 -23.53 11.70 0.17
N VAL A 264 -24.32 12.11 -0.83
CA VAL A 264 -23.92 12.07 -2.25
C VAL A 264 -22.73 12.99 -2.50
N GLN A 265 -22.75 14.23 -2.01
CA GLN A 265 -21.62 15.15 -2.11
C GLN A 265 -20.35 14.61 -1.42
N GLN A 266 -20.51 13.90 -0.30
CA GLN A 266 -19.40 13.27 0.42
C GLN A 266 -18.79 12.12 -0.39
N LEU A 267 -19.64 11.31 -1.04
CA LEU A 267 -19.21 10.23 -1.93
C LEU A 267 -18.55 10.76 -3.21
N GLU A 268 -19.04 11.87 -3.78
CA GLU A 268 -18.41 12.54 -4.93
C GLU A 268 -17.01 13.04 -4.59
N LYS A 269 -16.83 13.67 -3.41
CA LYS A 269 -15.50 14.06 -2.92
C LYS A 269 -14.56 12.88 -2.73
N GLN A 270 -15.07 11.76 -2.20
CA GLN A 270 -14.28 10.53 -2.07
C GLN A 270 -13.89 9.93 -3.42
N LEU A 271 -14.81 9.94 -4.39
CA LEU A 271 -14.55 9.48 -5.75
C LEU A 271 -13.48 10.33 -6.43
N GLU A 272 -13.56 11.65 -6.30
CA GLU A 272 -12.59 12.57 -6.91
C GLU A 272 -11.19 12.43 -6.27
N TRP A 273 -11.14 12.26 -4.95
CA TRP A 273 -9.90 11.93 -4.24
C TRP A 273 -9.31 10.60 -4.72
N SER A 274 -10.14 9.56 -4.88
CA SER A 274 -9.71 8.25 -5.38
C SER A 274 -9.16 8.33 -6.80
N LYS A 275 -9.82 9.07 -7.71
CA LYS A 275 -9.34 9.28 -9.08
C LYS A 275 -8.00 10.01 -9.12
N SER A 276 -7.84 11.04 -8.27
CA SER A 276 -6.58 11.77 -8.15
C SER A 276 -5.45 10.85 -7.65
N ASN A 277 -5.75 9.98 -6.67
CA ASN A 277 -4.79 9.02 -6.15
C ASN A 277 -4.40 7.96 -7.20
N GLU A 278 -5.37 7.43 -7.94
CA GLU A 278 -5.13 6.52 -9.07
C GLU A 278 -4.24 7.17 -10.14
N HIS A 279 -4.51 8.43 -10.48
CA HIS A 279 -3.68 9.18 -11.42
C HIS A 279 -2.23 9.35 -10.93
N ASN A 280 -2.03 9.59 -9.63
CA ASN A 280 -0.69 9.68 -9.04
C ASN A 280 0.05 8.34 -9.06
N LEU A 281 -0.64 7.23 -8.73
CA LEU A 281 -0.07 5.89 -8.81
C LEU A 281 0.34 5.54 -10.24
N LEU A 282 -0.48 5.88 -11.24
CA LEU A 282 -0.12 5.67 -12.66
C LEU A 282 1.13 6.47 -13.06
N LYS A 283 1.29 7.70 -12.55
CA LYS A 283 2.52 8.48 -12.74
C LYS A 283 3.74 7.81 -12.12
N GLU A 284 3.63 7.25 -10.92
CA GLU A 284 4.73 6.53 -10.29
C GLU A 284 5.11 5.25 -11.03
N ILE A 285 4.11 4.48 -11.48
CA ILE A 285 4.36 3.28 -12.31
C ILE A 285 5.10 3.65 -13.60
N LEU A 286 4.71 4.75 -14.26
CA LEU A 286 5.41 5.25 -15.45
C LEU A 286 6.85 5.65 -15.14
N LYS A 287 7.10 6.31 -14.01
CA LYS A 287 8.46 6.66 -13.56
C LYS A 287 9.30 5.42 -13.30
N LEU A 288 8.75 4.40 -12.62
CA LEU A 288 9.44 3.14 -12.35
C LEU A 288 9.77 2.38 -13.64
N LYS A 289 8.87 2.40 -14.63
CA LYS A 289 9.11 1.81 -15.95
C LYS A 289 10.18 2.55 -16.77
N GLN A 290 10.33 3.87 -16.57
CA GLN A 290 11.39 4.65 -17.19
C GLN A 290 12.73 4.52 -16.44
N ALA A 291 12.68 4.26 -15.13
CA ALA A 291 13.85 4.08 -14.28
C ALA A 291 14.41 2.65 -14.32
N SER A 292 13.70 1.66 -14.87
CA SER A 292 14.27 0.34 -15.12
C SER A 292 15.28 0.44 -16.26
N PRO A 293 16.61 0.35 -16.00
CA PRO A 293 17.59 0.29 -17.06
C PRO A 293 17.37 -1.04 -17.79
N SER A 294 17.40 -0.99 -19.11
CA SER A 294 17.46 -2.14 -19.99
C SER A 294 18.69 -3.00 -19.67
N THR A 295 18.57 -3.88 -18.68
CA THR A 295 19.41 -5.06 -18.51
C THR A 295 18.99 -6.12 -19.53
N ALA A 296 19.19 -5.79 -20.79
CA ALA A 296 19.26 -6.77 -21.87
C ALA A 296 20.70 -6.74 -22.41
N SER A 297 21.63 -7.23 -21.60
CA SER A 297 22.87 -7.83 -22.11
C SER A 297 22.49 -9.20 -22.68
N SER A 298 22.85 -9.46 -23.93
CA SER A 298 24.02 -10.27 -24.27
C SER A 298 23.72 -11.77 -24.30
N SER A 299 24.07 -12.36 -25.45
CA SER A 299 24.38 -13.78 -25.67
C SER A 299 23.32 -14.82 -25.32
N ARG A 300 22.51 -15.20 -26.32
CA ARG A 300 22.06 -16.60 -26.48
C ARG A 300 22.73 -17.17 -27.72
N THR A 301 23.62 -18.13 -27.48
CA THR A 301 24.11 -19.11 -28.45
C THR A 301 22.95 -19.98 -28.95
N PRO A 302 22.97 -20.44 -30.22
CA PRO A 302 22.05 -21.45 -30.70
C PRO A 302 22.51 -22.82 -30.22
N VAL A 303 21.67 -23.51 -29.44
CA VAL A 303 21.83 -24.94 -29.19
C VAL A 303 20.99 -25.67 -30.23
N ASP A 304 21.71 -26.49 -30.98
CA ASP A 304 21.31 -27.44 -31.99
C ASP A 304 20.33 -28.47 -31.39
N GLU A 305 19.06 -28.44 -31.80
CA GLU A 305 18.09 -29.50 -31.47
C GLU A 305 18.16 -30.57 -32.56
N GLY A 306 18.80 -31.67 -32.18
CA GLY A 306 18.86 -32.90 -32.94
C GLY A 306 17.48 -33.51 -33.16
N SER A 307 17.26 -33.84 -34.42
CA SER A 307 16.35 -34.85 -34.93
C SER A 307 16.29 -36.11 -34.06
N GLU A 308 15.16 -36.40 -33.44
CA GLU A 308 14.77 -37.78 -33.10
C GLU A 308 13.37 -38.05 -33.64
N SER A 309 13.38 -38.85 -34.70
CA SER A 309 12.27 -39.61 -35.22
C SER A 309 11.98 -40.78 -34.27
N GLU A 310 10.81 -40.80 -33.64
CA GLU A 310 10.23 -42.04 -33.12
C GLU A 310 8.84 -42.25 -33.73
N GLN A 311 8.83 -43.17 -34.69
CA GLN A 311 7.70 -44.02 -35.00
C GLN A 311 7.35 -44.82 -33.75
N ASN A 312 6.07 -44.93 -33.41
CA ASN A 312 5.48 -46.15 -32.85
C ASN A 312 3.94 -46.08 -32.96
N ASP A 313 3.41 -47.11 -33.63
CA ASP A 313 2.09 -47.75 -33.59
C ASP A 313 0.78 -46.93 -33.57
#